data_AF-A0A496NFV9-F1
#
_entry.id   AF-A0A496NFV9-F1
#
_cell.length_a   1.000
_cell.length_b   1.000
_cell.length_c   1.000
_cell.angle_alpha   90.00
_cell.angle_beta   90.00
_cell.angle_gamma   90.00
#
_symmetry.space_group_name_H-M   'P 1'
#
loop_
_entity.id
_entity.type
_entity.pdbx_description
1 polymer ?
#
loop_
_entity_poly.entity_id
_entity_poly.type
_entity_poly.pdbx_seq_one_letter_code
_entity_poly.pdbx_strand_id
1 'polypeptide(L)'
;MLSPKIKNQFSDHPQTIMRPVPLKLSEEIIGHLEHTMGEHGFNTIQGLIRLYIRQGLDRDNCNYTLANDVLFIEELRKKGVSQKIIDEALVNVNKKCQSEF
;
A
#
# COMPACT_ATOMS: atom_id res chain seq x y z
N MET A 1 21.90 -7.42 22.30
CA MET A 1 22.06 -6.03 21.83
C MET A 1 20.73 -5.59 21.24
N LEU A 2 20.01 -4.65 21.87
CA LEU A 2 18.75 -4.13 21.33
C LEU A 2 19.04 -3.15 20.18
N SER A 3 18.39 -3.37 19.03
CA SER A 3 18.45 -2.46 17.88
C SER A 3 18.02 -1.05 18.29
N PRO A 4 18.68 0.03 17.82
CA PRO A 4 18.30 1.38 18.19
C PRO A 4 16.89 1.66 17.66
N LYS A 5 15.91 1.73 18.57
CA LYS A 5 14.60 2.31 18.27
C LYS A 5 14.84 3.79 18.00
N ILE A 6 14.98 4.16 16.72
CA ILE A 6 14.98 5.56 16.29
C ILE A 6 13.57 6.10 16.59
N LYS A 7 13.42 6.77 17.74
CA LYS A 7 12.18 7.44 18.12
C LYS A 7 11.95 8.59 17.15
N ASN A 8 10.79 8.60 16.50
CA ASN A 8 10.31 9.75 15.76
C ASN A 8 9.95 10.87 16.74
N GLN A 9 10.62 12.01 16.65
CA GLN A 9 10.36 13.16 17.52
C GLN A 9 9.02 13.87 17.24
N PHE A 10 8.27 13.42 16.22
CA PHE A 10 7.02 14.05 15.77
C PHE A 10 5.77 13.15 15.81
N SER A 11 5.89 11.85 16.16
CA SER A 11 4.71 10.97 16.35
C SER A 11 5.04 9.67 17.09
N ASP A 12 4.11 9.16 17.90
CA ASP A 12 4.16 7.80 18.50
C ASP A 12 3.94 6.67 17.48
N HIS A 13 3.59 6.99 16.23
CA HIS A 13 3.55 6.00 15.16
C HIS A 13 4.98 5.62 14.76
N PRO A 14 5.32 4.31 14.74
CA PRO A 14 6.62 3.87 14.24
C PRO A 14 6.74 4.34 12.79
N GLN A 15 7.70 5.21 12.50
CA GLN A 15 7.99 5.52 11.10
C GLN A 15 8.32 4.21 10.40
N THR A 16 7.54 3.87 9.39
CA THR A 16 7.90 2.85 8.42
C THR A 16 9.20 3.34 7.80
N ILE A 17 10.34 2.80 8.25
CA ILE A 17 11.66 3.15 7.72
C ILE A 17 11.64 2.79 6.24
N MET A 18 11.43 3.79 5.38
CA MET A 18 11.36 3.59 3.96
C MET A 18 12.79 3.45 3.45
N ARG A 19 13.19 2.22 3.12
CA ARG A 19 14.52 1.95 2.57
C ARG A 19 14.48 2.16 1.06
N PRO A 20 15.33 3.03 0.48
CA PRO A 20 15.40 3.17 -0.96
C PRO A 20 15.95 1.88 -1.56
N VAL A 21 15.26 1.36 -2.59
CA VAL A 21 15.73 0.24 -3.40
C VAL A 21 16.05 0.79 -4.79
N PRO A 22 17.32 0.90 -5.17
CA PRO A 22 17.67 1.34 -6.52
C PRO A 22 17.33 0.22 -7.51
N LEU A 23 16.46 0.52 -8.48
CA LEU A 23 16.10 -0.38 -9.57
C LEU A 23 16.69 0.15 -10.88
N LYS A 24 17.35 -0.72 -11.64
CA LYS A 24 17.77 -0.42 -13.01
C LYS A 24 16.72 -0.99 -13.95
N LEU A 25 16.09 -0.11 -14.73
CA LEU A 25 15.06 -0.44 -15.71
C LEU A 25 15.54 0.06 -17.08
N SER A 26 15.14 -0.63 -18.15
CA SER A 26 15.36 -0.11 -19.50
C SER A 26 14.40 1.05 -19.78
N GLU A 27 14.77 1.92 -20.72
CA GLU A 27 13.92 3.03 -21.18
C GLU A 27 12.54 2.55 -21.66
N GLU A 28 12.49 1.41 -22.35
CA GLU A 28 11.23 0.78 -22.79
C GLU A 28 10.32 0.45 -21.60
N ILE A 29 10.88 -0.14 -20.55
CA ILE A 29 10.13 -0.48 -19.34
C ILE A 29 9.68 0.78 -18.61
N ILE A 30 10.51 1.84 -18.58
CA ILE A 30 10.12 3.13 -18.02
C ILE A 30 8.92 3.69 -18.80
N GLY A 31 8.97 3.70 -20.13
CA GLY A 31 7.86 4.19 -20.96
C GLY A 31 6.56 3.40 -20.76
N HIS A 32 6.65 2.07 -20.62
CA HIS A 32 5.49 1.24 -20.30
C HIS A 32 4.91 1.58 -18.92
N LEU A 33 5.77 1.81 -17.92
CA LEU A 33 5.34 2.19 -16.57
C LEU A 33 4.71 3.58 -16.54
N GLU A 34 5.23 4.56 -17.28
CA GLU A 34 4.64 5.90 -17.38
C GLU A 34 3.26 5.88 -18.03
N HIS A 35 3.10 5.12 -19.11
CA HIS A 35 1.80 4.95 -19.75
C HIS A 35 0.77 4.33 -18.80
N THR A 36 1.12 3.19 -18.22
CA THR A 36 0.27 2.46 -17.27
C THR A 36 -0.04 3.30 -16.02
N MET A 37 0.93 4.07 -15.54
CA MET A 37 0.76 4.98 -14.40
C MET A 37 -0.33 6.01 -14.70
N GLY A 38 -0.32 6.59 -15.91
CA GLY A 38 -1.34 7.54 -16.36
C GLY A 38 -2.73 6.92 -16.44
N GLU A 39 -2.86 5.72 -16.98
CA GLU A 39 -4.14 4.99 -17.05
C GLU A 39 -4.73 4.70 -15.67
N HIS A 40 -3.87 4.41 -14.69
CA HIS A 40 -4.26 4.17 -13.30
C HIS A 40 -4.43 5.45 -12.46
N GLY A 41 -4.23 6.64 -13.04
CA GLY A 41 -4.42 7.92 -12.37
C GLY A 41 -3.34 8.29 -11.35
N PHE A 42 -2.15 7.68 -11.45
CA PHE A 42 -1.02 8.03 -10.60
C PHE A 42 -0.19 9.16 -11.21
N ASN A 43 0.41 9.98 -10.35
CA ASN A 43 1.31 11.06 -10.77
C ASN A 43 2.78 10.61 -10.82
N THR A 44 3.12 9.43 -10.29
CA THR A 44 4.48 8.88 -10.27
C THR A 44 4.48 7.36 -10.44
N ILE A 45 5.51 6.84 -11.12
CA ILE A 45 5.73 5.39 -11.30
C ILE A 45 5.80 4.68 -9.94
N GLN A 46 6.34 5.36 -8.93
CA GLN A 46 6.44 4.79 -7.58
C GLN A 46 5.06 4.49 -6.98
N GLY A 47 4.03 5.28 -7.28
CA GLY A 47 2.65 5.00 -6.88
C GLY A 47 2.12 3.70 -7.50
N LEU A 48 2.35 3.54 -8.80
CA LEU A 48 1.99 2.32 -9.55
C LEU A 48 2.73 1.08 -9.02
N ILE A 49 4.05 1.17 -8.81
CA ILE A 49 4.86 0.05 -8.28
C ILE A 49 4.35 -0.37 -6.89
N ARG A 50 4.02 0.59 -6.01
CA ARG A 50 3.46 0.28 -4.70
C ARG A 50 2.13 -0.48 -4.81
N LEU A 51 1.26 -0.06 -5.73
CA LEU A 51 -0.02 -0.73 -5.97
C LEU A 51 0.20 -2.18 -6.40
N TYR A 52 1.08 -2.43 -7.38
CA TYR A 52 1.30 -3.80 -7.86
C TYR A 52 1.99 -4.70 -6.84
N ILE A 53 2.97 -4.18 -6.09
CA ILE A 53 3.57 -4.92 -4.98
C ILE A 53 2.48 -5.28 -3.97
N ARG A 54 1.62 -4.33 -3.60
CA ARG A 54 0.52 -4.57 -2.66
C ARG A 54 -0.44 -5.65 -3.17
N GLN A 55 -0.87 -5.56 -4.43
CA GLN A 55 -1.77 -6.55 -5.03
C GLN A 55 -1.15 -7.95 -5.11
N GLY A 56 0.16 -8.04 -5.39
CA GLY A 56 0.89 -9.31 -5.32
C GLY A 56 0.94 -9.86 -3.90
N LEU A 57 1.26 -9.02 -2.91
CA LEU A 57 1.28 -9.43 -1.51
C LEU A 57 -0.10 -9.84 -0.98
N ASP A 58 -1.17 -9.11 -1.34
CA ASP A 58 -2.55 -9.46 -0.98
C ASP A 58 -2.95 -10.81 -1.59
N ARG A 59 -2.49 -11.13 -2.80
CA ARG A 59 -2.75 -12.41 -3.48
C ARG A 59 -1.98 -13.57 -2.86
N ASP A 60 -0.69 -13.35 -2.59
CA ASP A 60 0.22 -14.43 -2.22
C ASP A 60 0.24 -14.71 -0.71
N ASN A 61 -0.28 -13.78 0.11
CA ASN A 61 -0.27 -13.88 1.57
C ASN A 61 -1.62 -13.49 2.18
N CYS A 62 -2.44 -14.49 2.52
CA CYS A 62 -3.74 -14.26 3.19
C CYS A 62 -3.66 -13.53 4.55
N ASN A 63 -2.47 -13.41 5.14
CA ASN A 63 -2.27 -12.63 6.37
C ASN A 63 -1.91 -11.15 6.11
N TYR A 64 -1.66 -10.78 4.85
CA TYR A 64 -1.49 -9.39 4.44
C TYR A 64 -2.87 -8.82 4.09
N THR A 65 -3.39 -7.93 4.93
CA THR A 65 -4.72 -7.33 4.77
C THR A 65 -4.63 -5.81 4.78
N LEU A 66 -5.44 -5.18 3.91
CA LEU A 66 -5.68 -3.73 3.87
C LEU A 66 -6.06 -3.17 5.25
N ALA A 67 -6.68 -3.98 6.10
CA ALA A 67 -7.08 -3.62 7.46
C ALA A 67 -5.88 -3.25 8.37
N ASN A 68 -4.68 -3.73 8.05
CA ASN A 68 -3.46 -3.41 8.82
C ASN A 68 -2.82 -2.08 8.38
N ASP A 69 -3.28 -1.47 7.29
CA ASP A 69 -2.76 -0.21 6.77
C ASP A 69 -3.53 0.98 7.35
N VAL A 70 -3.25 1.24 8.63
CA VAL A 70 -3.90 2.27 9.45
C VAL A 70 -3.85 3.65 8.79
N LEU A 71 -2.74 3.97 8.12
CA LEU A 71 -2.54 5.26 7.45
C LEU A 71 -3.50 5.44 6.26
N PHE A 72 -3.73 4.38 5.48
CA PHE A 72 -4.67 4.40 4.37
C PHE A 72 -6.12 4.61 4.85
N ILE A 73 -6.52 3.90 5.90
CA ILE A 73 -7.86 4.05 6.49
C ILE A 73 -8.06 5.46 7.07
N GLU A 74 -7.04 6.02 7.71
CA GLU A 74 -7.08 7.39 8.23
C GLU A 74 -7.15 8.45 7.13
N GLU A 75 -6.44 8.28 6.02
CA GLU A 75 -6.55 9.20 4.87
C GLU A 75 -7.95 9.19 4.26
N LEU A 76 -8.58 8.02 4.12
CA LEU A 76 -9.96 7.92 3.64
C LEU A 76 -10.93 8.65 4.58
N ARG A 77 -10.76 8.49 5.89
CA ARG A 77 -11.57 9.20 6.89
C ARG A 77 -11.36 10.72 6.80
N LYS A 78 -10.11 11.18 6.65
CA LYS A 78 -9.77 12.62 6.48
C LYS A 78 -10.37 13.21 5.21
N LYS A 79 -10.58 12.41 4.16
CA LYS A 79 -11.28 12.80 2.93
C LYS A 79 -12.82 12.71 3.03
N GLY A 80 -13.36 12.41 4.21
CA GLY A 80 -14.81 12.39 4.45
C GLY A 80 -15.51 11.08 4.10
N VAL A 81 -14.76 10.00 3.87
CA VAL A 81 -15.37 8.67 3.65
C VAL A 81 -15.97 8.17 4.96
N SER A 82 -17.24 7.78 4.92
CA SER A 82 -17.94 7.30 6.11
C SER A 82 -17.34 5.97 6.62
N GLN A 83 -17.29 5.80 7.94
CA GLN A 83 -16.77 4.58 8.56
C GLN A 83 -17.49 3.32 8.07
N LYS A 84 -18.80 3.41 7.84
CA LYS A 84 -19.61 2.31 7.29
C LYS A 84 -19.10 1.82 5.93
N ILE A 85 -18.74 2.73 5.03
CA ILE A 85 -18.19 2.40 3.70
C ILE A 85 -16.81 1.75 3.83
N ILE A 86 -15.99 2.26 4.77
CA ILE A 86 -14.67 1.69 5.06
C ILE A 86 -14.83 0.25 5.57
N ASP A 87 -15.72 0.02 6.54
CA ASP A 87 -15.94 -1.29 7.14
C ASP A 87 -16.48 -2.31 6.12
N GLU A 88 -17.45 -1.90 5.28
CA GLU A 88 -17.97 -2.73 4.19
C GLU A 88 -16.88 -3.09 3.16
N ALA A 89 -16.02 -2.15 2.81
CA ALA A 89 -14.89 -2.40 1.92
C ALA A 89 -13.88 -3.39 2.53
N LEU A 90 -13.57 -3.26 3.82
CA LEU A 90 -12.65 -4.15 4.54
C LEU A 90 -13.21 -5.58 4.66
N VAL A 91 -14.51 -5.73 4.91
CA VAL A 91 -15.18 -7.04 4.96
C VAL A 91 -15.10 -7.76 3.60
N ASN A 92 -15.27 -7.03 2.50
CA ASN A 92 -15.20 -7.61 1.15
C ASN A 92 -13.78 -8.03 0.76
N VAL A 93 -12.76 -7.28 1.18
CA VAL A 93 -11.35 -7.66 0.97
C VAL A 93 -11.04 -8.97 1.72
N ASN A 94 -11.47 -9.09 2.99
CA ASN A 94 -11.23 -10.29 3.79
C ASN A 94 -12.03 -11.52 3.31
N LYS A 95 -13.22 -11.34 2.72
CA LYS A 95 -14.00 -12.47 2.16
C LYS A 95 -13.31 -13.16 0.99
N LYS A 96 -12.53 -12.44 0.18
CA LYS A 96 -11.84 -13.01 -0.99
C LYS A 96 -10.81 -14.08 -0.63
N CYS A 97 -10.15 -14.01 0.53
CA CYS A 97 -9.24 -15.07 0.99
C CYS A 97 -9.95 -16.32 1.54
N GLN A 98 -11.25 -16.24 1.87
CA GLN A 98 -11.99 -17.39 2.42
C GLN A 98 -12.73 -18.21 1.35
N SER A 99 -12.85 -17.71 0.12
CA SER A 99 -13.58 -18.38 -0.97
C SER A 99 -12.71 -19.27 -1.87
N GLU A 100 -11.43 -19.47 -1.54
CA GLU A 100 -10.50 -20.32 -2.30
C GLU A 100 -10.18 -21.66 -1.60
N PHE A 101 -11.05 -22.13 -0.71
CA PHE A 101 -11.03 -23.50 -0.17
C PHE A 101 -12.39 -24.18 -0.34
#